data_AF-A0A0S6XQJ7-F1
#
_entry.id   AF-A0A0S6XQJ7-F1
#
_cell.length_a   1.000
_cell.length_b   1.000
_cell.length_c   1.000
_cell.angle_alpha   90.00
_cell.angle_beta   90.00
_cell.angle_gamma   90.00
#
_symmetry.space_group_name_H-M   'P 1'
#
loop_
_entity.id
_entity.type
_entity.pdbx_description
1 polymer ?
#
loop_
_entity_poly.entity_id
_entity_poly.type
_entity_poly.pdbx_seq_one_letter_code
_entity_poly.pdbx_strand_id
1 'polypeptide(L)'
;MEQMDVLMDIDEESLPPLTIVLASPDQPSGGMPQAVTRAFSRLTLTHHDCPDDKGYTPILSSSNPQLRYRYPRGSGRVWTPVKFTFRYGRSGGLQGPLKADRLAEFIREHDTTKRDRPLSITIQKCPLGSDRRYPYNSRPHCLLRECPAARVHECGLGSVPIRPGEYMLALDESVDPNADPFRKTGYVHLYCAERFLDFPALCMNADYNVAPAVELMPGEPQGRFAAALDSAAHAVVEEWLGQLRSGWKTPAEYPSKKQFRKKYGAYTHSLTWKMHAARLGSMTEGEKIRLLTRGTDGTQVHIHMGDLEVYHAAMLDRELPTRPLSRSQRVLLAQVRRSFQPLNRHHKRRRA
;
A
#
# COMPACT_ATOMS: atom_id res chain seq x y z
N MET A 1 -21.45 -32.18 36.37
CA MET A 1 -20.32 -31.24 36.19
C MET A 1 -20.40 -30.72 34.77
N GLU A 2 -21.40 -29.87 34.52
CA GLU A 2 -21.66 -29.23 33.23
C GLU A 2 -21.40 -27.74 33.45
N GLN A 3 -20.42 -27.19 32.73
CA GLN A 3 -20.21 -25.75 32.67
C GLN A 3 -21.09 -25.21 31.55
N MET A 4 -22.10 -24.44 31.94
CA MET A 4 -22.89 -23.61 31.05
C MET A 4 -22.01 -22.46 30.52
N ASP A 5 -21.82 -22.44 29.20
CA ASP A 5 -21.33 -21.27 28.49
C ASP A 5 -22.38 -20.15 28.57
N VAL A 6 -22.01 -19.07 29.27
CA VAL A 6 -22.78 -17.82 29.28
C VAL A 6 -22.62 -17.17 27.90
N LEU A 7 -23.60 -17.43 27.04
CA LEU A 7 -23.86 -16.69 25.82
C LEU A 7 -24.24 -15.26 26.20
N MET A 8 -23.29 -14.33 26.08
CA MET A 8 -23.64 -12.92 26.00
C MET A 8 -24.11 -12.62 24.57
N ASP A 9 -25.41 -12.47 24.41
CA ASP A 9 -26.02 -11.83 23.25
C ASP A 9 -25.47 -10.39 23.15
N ILE A 10 -24.76 -10.11 22.06
CA ILE A 10 -24.37 -8.76 21.68
C ILE A 10 -25.30 -8.39 20.53
N ASP A 11 -26.15 -7.40 20.76
CA ASP A 11 -27.09 -6.86 19.79
C ASP A 11 -26.38 -6.49 18.48
N GLU A 12 -26.82 -7.12 17.38
CA GLU A 12 -26.35 -6.86 16.02
C GLU A 12 -26.68 -5.43 15.54
N GLU A 13 -27.55 -4.71 16.26
CA GLU A 13 -27.98 -3.33 15.96
C GLU A 13 -27.04 -2.22 16.46
N SER A 14 -26.00 -2.52 17.25
CA SER A 14 -25.14 -1.47 17.84
C SER A 14 -23.97 -1.02 16.95
N LEU A 15 -23.90 -1.45 15.69
CA LEU A 15 -22.78 -1.13 14.79
C LEU A 15 -23.15 0.04 13.87
N PRO A 16 -22.33 1.12 13.81
CA PRO A 16 -22.62 2.24 12.94
C PRO A 16 -22.58 1.80 11.46
N PRO A 17 -23.52 2.26 10.62
CA PRO A 17 -23.46 2.01 9.19
C PRO A 17 -22.18 2.61 8.61
N LEU A 18 -21.53 1.86 7.71
CA LEU A 18 -20.49 2.37 6.83
C LEU A 18 -21.14 3.31 5.81
N THR A 19 -21.37 4.56 6.21
CA THR A 19 -21.90 5.60 5.31
C THR A 19 -20.75 6.13 4.46
N ILE A 20 -20.67 5.67 3.21
CA ILE A 20 -19.83 6.32 2.20
C ILE A 20 -20.62 7.54 1.73
N VAL A 21 -20.24 8.73 2.22
CA VAL A 21 -20.77 10.00 1.72
C VAL A 21 -20.20 10.21 0.32
N LEU A 22 -20.98 9.90 -0.70
CA LEU A 22 -20.77 10.46 -2.04
C LEU A 22 -21.27 11.90 -1.96
N ALA A 23 -20.38 12.87 -2.07
CA ALA A 23 -20.75 14.28 -2.10
C ALA A 23 -21.81 14.51 -3.18
N SER A 24 -22.96 15.05 -2.78
CA SER A 24 -24.06 15.40 -3.69
C SER A 24 -23.69 16.66 -4.48
N PRO A 25 -23.89 16.69 -5.80
CA PRO A 25 -23.53 17.84 -6.61
C PRO A 25 -24.71 18.80 -6.69
N ASP A 26 -24.77 19.79 -5.79
CA ASP A 26 -25.65 20.95 -5.99
C ASP A 26 -25.09 22.15 -5.23
N GLN A 27 -24.24 22.95 -5.90
CA GLN A 27 -24.27 24.42 -5.88
C GLN A 27 -23.44 24.98 -7.05
N PRO A 28 -23.96 25.97 -7.82
CA PRO A 28 -23.30 26.50 -9.02
C PRO A 28 -22.44 27.76 -8.76
N SER A 29 -21.33 27.80 -9.51
CA SER A 29 -20.68 28.96 -10.16
C SER A 29 -20.37 30.25 -9.38
N GLY A 30 -19.07 30.50 -9.17
CA GLY A 30 -18.46 31.84 -9.13
C GLY A 30 -17.25 31.85 -10.07
N GLY A 31 -17.25 32.75 -11.05
CA GLY A 31 -16.44 32.66 -12.28
C GLY A 31 -14.96 33.05 -12.19
N MET A 32 -14.23 32.67 -13.23
CA MET A 32 -12.92 33.23 -13.62
C MET A 32 -12.81 33.23 -15.16
N PRO A 33 -12.17 34.25 -15.77
CA PRO A 33 -12.25 34.52 -17.20
C PRO A 33 -11.18 33.78 -18.04
N GLN A 34 -11.48 33.71 -19.34
CA GLN A 34 -10.67 33.12 -20.40
C GLN A 34 -9.43 33.95 -20.77
N ALA A 35 -8.41 33.22 -21.26
CA ALA A 35 -7.32 33.54 -22.22
C ALA A 35 -6.01 32.94 -21.67
N VAL A 36 -5.21 32.18 -22.40
CA VAL A 36 -4.45 32.61 -23.58
C VAL A 36 -4.15 31.44 -24.53
N THR A 37 -4.07 31.83 -25.79
CA THR A 37 -3.95 31.19 -27.10
C THR A 37 -2.75 30.26 -27.33
N ARG A 38 -2.98 29.34 -28.28
CA ARG A 38 -2.08 28.46 -29.04
C ARG A 38 -0.69 29.02 -29.40
N ALA A 39 0.30 28.12 -29.43
CA ALA A 39 1.36 28.13 -30.44
C ALA A 39 1.70 26.68 -30.84
N PHE A 40 1.26 26.29 -32.03
CA PHE A 40 1.77 25.13 -32.77
C PHE A 40 2.89 25.64 -33.66
N SER A 41 4.09 25.09 -33.51
CA SER A 41 5.17 25.28 -34.48
C SER A 41 5.54 23.94 -35.09
N ARG A 42 5.21 23.85 -36.39
CA ARG A 42 5.70 22.87 -37.35
C ARG A 42 7.23 22.96 -37.44
N LEU A 43 7.89 21.82 -37.44
CA LEU A 43 9.16 21.64 -38.13
C LEU A 43 8.99 20.45 -39.09
N THR A 44 8.80 20.79 -40.35
CA THR A 44 9.00 19.93 -41.52
C THR A 44 10.49 19.78 -41.77
N LEU A 45 10.97 18.55 -41.90
CA LEU A 45 12.24 18.25 -42.55
C LEU A 45 12.00 17.19 -43.62
N THR A 46 12.55 17.51 -44.78
CA THR A 46 12.33 16.97 -46.12
C THR A 46 12.98 15.60 -46.32
N HIS A 47 12.29 14.76 -47.10
CA HIS A 47 12.81 13.52 -47.69
C HIS A 47 13.96 13.80 -48.67
N HIS A 48 15.07 13.08 -48.53
CA HIS A 48 16.00 12.77 -49.61
C HIS A 48 16.42 11.30 -49.48
N ASP A 49 16.54 10.65 -50.64
CA ASP A 49 16.59 9.21 -50.86
C ASP A 49 17.95 8.52 -50.60
N CYS A 50 17.85 7.25 -50.15
CA CYS A 50 18.72 6.06 -50.36
C CYS A 50 20.20 6.04 -49.87
N PRO A 51 20.83 4.85 -49.66
CA PRO A 51 20.33 3.47 -49.82
C PRO A 51 20.54 2.53 -48.61
N ASP A 52 20.00 1.32 -48.75
CA ASP A 52 19.99 0.21 -47.81
C ASP A 52 21.35 -0.25 -47.25
N ASP A 53 21.22 -0.80 -46.05
CA ASP A 53 21.95 -1.94 -45.47
C ASP A 53 23.10 -1.64 -44.48
N LYS A 54 22.99 -2.33 -43.33
CA LYS A 54 23.86 -2.33 -42.14
C LYS A 54 23.69 -1.17 -41.14
N GLY A 55 22.73 -1.31 -40.24
CA GLY A 55 22.72 -0.47 -39.02
C GLY A 55 21.45 -0.51 -38.20
N TYR A 56 20.97 -1.68 -37.79
CA TYR A 56 20.00 -1.74 -36.70
C TYR A 56 20.70 -1.29 -35.41
N THR A 57 20.60 -0.01 -35.08
CA THR A 57 20.93 0.48 -33.74
C THR A 57 19.68 0.28 -32.86
N PRO A 58 19.74 -0.60 -31.85
CA PRO A 58 18.63 -0.73 -30.92
C PRO A 58 18.53 0.57 -30.12
N ILE A 59 17.35 1.18 -30.12
CA ILE A 59 17.02 2.24 -29.16
C ILE A 59 17.25 1.66 -27.75
N LEU A 60 18.18 2.29 -27.04
CA LEU A 60 18.57 2.02 -25.65
C LEU A 60 17.36 1.94 -24.71
N SER A 61 16.82 0.75 -24.53
CA SER A 61 15.85 0.40 -23.50
C SER A 61 16.32 -0.89 -22.82
N SER A 62 17.50 -0.84 -22.20
CA SER A 62 17.90 -1.93 -21.32
C SER A 62 17.04 -1.88 -20.05
N SER A 63 15.95 -2.63 -20.06
CA SER A 63 15.03 -2.87 -18.94
C SER A 63 15.66 -3.72 -17.83
N ASN A 64 16.97 -3.97 -17.88
CA ASN A 64 17.69 -4.68 -16.85
C ASN A 64 18.15 -3.68 -15.76
N PRO A 65 17.48 -3.62 -14.60
CA PRO A 65 17.86 -2.71 -13.53
C PRO A 65 19.28 -2.97 -13.00
N GLN A 66 19.87 -4.15 -13.24
CA GLN A 66 21.26 -4.45 -12.88
C GLN A 66 22.29 -3.60 -13.62
N LEU A 67 21.94 -3.04 -14.77
CA LEU A 67 22.81 -2.15 -15.54
C LEU A 67 22.77 -0.71 -15.01
N ARG A 68 21.78 -0.36 -14.19
CA ARG A 68 21.56 1.00 -13.66
C ARG A 68 21.78 1.10 -12.16
N TYR A 69 21.44 0.05 -11.43
CA TYR A 69 21.41 0.05 -9.98
C TYR A 69 22.30 -1.03 -9.39
N ARG A 70 22.92 -0.70 -8.26
CA ARG A 70 23.68 -1.67 -7.47
C ARG A 70 22.75 -2.36 -6.49
N TYR A 71 22.93 -3.68 -6.36
CA TYR A 71 22.23 -4.42 -5.32
C TYR A 71 22.84 -4.14 -3.94
N PRO A 72 22.00 -4.06 -2.89
CA PRO A 72 22.50 -3.93 -1.52
C PRO A 72 23.49 -5.06 -1.20
N ARG A 73 24.70 -4.70 -0.74
CA ARG A 73 25.68 -5.65 -0.21
C ARG A 73 25.21 -6.08 1.18
N GLY A 74 24.50 -7.21 1.27
CA GLY A 74 23.95 -7.70 2.55
C GLY A 74 23.91 -9.21 2.69
N SER A 75 24.58 -9.96 1.81
CA SER A 75 24.53 -11.43 1.84
C SER A 75 25.08 -11.97 3.15
N GLY A 76 24.21 -12.57 3.97
CA GLY A 76 24.61 -13.28 5.19
C GLY A 76 24.98 -12.37 6.38
N ARG A 77 24.65 -11.08 6.32
CA ARG A 77 24.82 -10.19 7.47
C ARG A 77 23.92 -10.66 8.61
N VAL A 78 24.46 -10.62 9.83
CA VAL A 78 23.70 -10.79 11.07
C VAL A 78 23.83 -9.49 11.84
N TRP A 79 22.72 -8.97 12.32
CA TRP A 79 22.67 -7.78 13.16
C TRP A 79 21.99 -8.13 14.47
N THR A 80 22.66 -7.89 15.58
CA THR A 80 22.17 -8.25 16.92
C THR A 80 22.14 -6.98 17.78
N PRO A 81 21.02 -6.24 17.79
CA PRO A 81 20.75 -5.22 18.79
C PRO A 81 20.52 -5.83 20.18
N VAL A 82 19.90 -5.08 21.08
CA VAL A 82 19.90 -5.39 22.51
C VAL A 82 19.17 -6.70 22.82
N LYS A 83 18.02 -7.01 22.18
CA LYS A 83 17.21 -8.18 22.55
C LYS A 83 17.07 -9.22 21.46
N PHE A 84 17.05 -8.83 20.19
CA PHE A 84 16.83 -9.76 19.08
C PHE A 84 18.00 -9.84 18.11
N THR A 85 18.11 -10.96 17.40
CA THR A 85 19.04 -11.14 16.28
C THR A 85 18.27 -11.13 14.96
N PHE A 86 18.75 -10.33 14.02
CA PHE A 86 18.21 -10.14 12.69
C PHE A 86 19.18 -10.70 11.65
N ARG A 87 18.64 -11.41 10.66
CA ARG A 87 19.41 -12.06 9.59
C ARG A 87 18.98 -11.52 8.24
N TYR A 88 19.93 -11.39 7.33
CA TYR A 88 19.68 -10.91 5.98
C TYR A 88 19.85 -12.04 4.96
N GLY A 89 18.96 -12.09 3.99
CA GLY A 89 19.04 -13.01 2.87
C GLY A 89 20.21 -12.67 1.95
N ARG A 90 20.48 -13.56 0.99
CA ARG A 90 21.52 -13.34 -0.06
C ARG A 90 21.26 -12.05 -0.85
N SER A 91 20.01 -11.64 -0.94
CA SER A 91 19.59 -10.41 -1.62
C SER A 91 19.74 -9.14 -0.79
N GLY A 92 20.20 -9.23 0.46
CA GLY A 92 20.27 -8.10 1.39
C GLY A 92 18.91 -7.69 1.98
N GLY A 93 17.84 -8.43 1.72
CA GLY A 93 16.56 -8.25 2.40
C GLY A 93 16.56 -8.89 3.78
N LEU A 94 15.93 -8.24 4.76
CA LEU A 94 15.71 -8.76 6.10
C LEU A 94 14.86 -10.05 6.02
N GLN A 95 15.31 -11.10 6.70
CA GLN A 95 14.59 -12.37 6.74
C GLN A 95 13.40 -12.26 7.68
N GLY A 96 12.20 -12.53 7.14
CA GLY A 96 10.95 -12.64 7.88
C GLY A 96 10.31 -14.02 7.73
N PRO A 97 9.10 -14.21 8.30
CA PRO A 97 8.31 -13.22 9.02
C PRO A 97 8.81 -12.97 10.47
N LEU A 98 8.57 -11.76 10.98
CA LEU A 98 8.93 -11.24 12.30
C LEU A 98 7.66 -10.86 13.07
N LYS A 99 7.67 -11.07 14.39
CA LYS A 99 6.61 -10.53 15.25
C LYS A 99 6.70 -9.00 15.32
N ALA A 100 5.58 -8.36 15.63
CA ALA A 100 5.49 -6.89 15.67
C ALA A 100 6.47 -6.24 16.66
N ASP A 101 6.67 -6.83 17.84
CA ASP A 101 7.63 -6.38 18.84
C ASP A 101 9.08 -6.41 18.33
N ARG A 102 9.46 -7.50 17.64
CA ARG A 102 10.78 -7.64 17.02
C ARG A 102 11.01 -6.62 15.92
N LEU A 103 10.02 -6.41 15.05
CA LEU A 103 10.16 -5.43 13.98
C LEU A 103 10.18 -3.98 14.51
N ALA A 104 9.39 -3.69 15.56
CA ALA A 104 9.45 -2.39 16.22
C ALA A 104 10.82 -2.16 16.88
N GLU A 105 11.41 -3.18 17.51
CA GLU A 105 12.79 -3.11 18.01
C GLU A 105 13.79 -2.91 16.88
N PHE A 106 13.64 -3.66 15.77
CA PHE A 106 14.48 -3.47 14.59
C PHE A 106 14.49 -2.01 14.15
N ILE A 107 13.31 -1.40 13.98
CA ILE A 107 13.17 -0.01 13.52
C ILE A 107 13.76 0.97 14.55
N ARG A 108 13.41 0.82 15.83
CA ARG A 108 13.81 1.75 16.90
C ARG A 108 15.31 1.69 17.21
N GLU A 109 15.87 0.48 17.24
CA GLU A 109 17.28 0.27 17.59
C GLU A 109 18.17 0.23 16.35
N HIS A 110 17.60 0.47 15.15
CA HIS A 110 18.35 0.45 13.91
C HIS A 110 19.48 1.49 13.96
N ASP A 111 20.66 0.99 14.30
CA ASP A 111 21.95 1.65 14.26
C ASP A 111 21.96 3.11 14.74
N THR A 112 21.42 3.37 15.93
CA THR A 112 21.64 4.63 16.68
C THR A 112 23.13 4.93 16.93
N THR A 113 24.00 3.94 16.71
CA THR A 113 25.46 4.02 16.77
C THR A 113 26.12 4.52 15.49
N LYS A 114 25.44 4.49 14.33
CA LYS A 114 25.87 5.13 13.09
C LYS A 114 25.00 6.35 12.81
N ARG A 115 25.28 7.44 13.52
CA ARG A 115 24.62 8.75 13.34
C ARG A 115 24.61 9.24 11.87
N ASP A 116 25.54 8.74 11.07
CA ASP A 116 25.71 9.16 9.68
C ASP A 116 24.76 8.44 8.71
N ARG A 117 23.97 7.45 9.17
CA ARG A 117 23.22 6.51 8.30
C ARG A 117 21.90 6.03 8.91
N PRO A 118 20.91 6.93 9.13
CA PRO A 118 19.61 6.54 9.69
C PRO A 118 18.85 5.60 8.75
N LEU A 119 18.03 4.72 9.33
CA LEU A 119 17.05 3.94 8.58
C LEU A 119 16.08 4.91 7.88
N SER A 120 15.87 4.74 6.57
CA SER A 120 14.85 5.49 5.84
C SER A 120 13.60 4.65 5.70
N ILE A 121 12.43 5.24 5.98
CA ILE A 121 11.14 4.57 5.87
C ILE A 121 10.30 5.34 4.85
N THR A 122 9.94 4.69 3.75
CA THR A 122 9.15 5.34 2.70
C THR A 122 7.75 4.76 2.64
N ILE A 123 6.73 5.62 2.68
CA ILE A 123 5.34 5.24 2.37
C ILE A 123 5.19 5.27 0.86
N GLN A 124 4.95 4.10 0.27
CA GLN A 124 4.88 3.94 -1.18
C GLN A 124 3.80 2.94 -1.57
N LYS A 125 3.41 2.91 -2.85
CA LYS A 125 2.54 1.85 -3.37
C LYS A 125 3.39 0.71 -3.93
N CYS A 126 2.92 -0.53 -3.80
CA CYS A 126 3.57 -1.64 -4.47
C CYS A 126 3.45 -1.44 -6.00
N PRO A 127 4.57 -1.37 -6.74
CA PRO A 127 4.52 -1.15 -8.18
C PRO A 127 4.07 -2.40 -8.91
N LEU A 128 3.44 -2.21 -10.09
CA LEU A 128 3.10 -3.31 -10.99
C LEU A 128 4.37 -3.89 -11.61
N GLY A 129 4.47 -5.22 -11.67
CA GLY A 129 5.61 -5.90 -12.28
C GLY A 129 6.92 -5.77 -11.49
N SER A 130 6.84 -5.52 -10.17
CA SER A 130 8.01 -5.46 -9.28
C SER A 130 8.82 -6.75 -9.27
N ASP A 131 8.19 -7.90 -9.50
CA ASP A 131 8.83 -9.21 -9.66
C ASP A 131 9.71 -9.32 -10.89
N ARG A 132 9.30 -8.71 -12.01
CA ARG A 132 10.02 -8.79 -13.28
C ARG A 132 11.32 -7.99 -13.30
N ARG A 133 11.54 -7.14 -12.29
CA ARG A 133 12.78 -6.38 -12.13
C ARG A 133 13.95 -7.24 -11.66
N TYR A 134 13.70 -8.39 -11.02
CA TYR A 134 14.75 -9.20 -10.40
C TYR A 134 14.77 -10.63 -10.93
N PRO A 135 15.95 -11.19 -11.25
CA PRO A 135 16.05 -12.55 -11.77
C PRO A 135 15.56 -13.62 -10.77
N TYR A 136 15.64 -13.32 -9.47
CA TYR A 136 14.99 -14.10 -8.43
C TYR A 136 13.67 -13.40 -8.12
N ASN A 137 12.57 -13.84 -8.74
CA ASN A 137 11.19 -13.33 -8.59
C ASN A 137 10.85 -13.00 -7.12
N SER A 138 11.24 -11.82 -6.65
CA SER A 138 11.19 -11.42 -5.26
C SER A 138 10.12 -10.36 -5.13
N ARG A 139 8.87 -10.82 -5.13
CA ARG A 139 7.75 -9.94 -4.82
C ARG A 139 7.92 -9.42 -3.39
N PRO A 140 7.57 -8.15 -3.13
CA PRO A 140 7.53 -7.62 -1.78
C PRO A 140 6.60 -8.48 -0.93
N HIS A 141 7.09 -8.95 0.22
CA HIS A 141 6.30 -9.64 1.22
C HIS A 141 6.32 -8.83 2.50
N CYS A 142 5.19 -8.80 3.20
CA CYS A 142 5.11 -8.15 4.50
C CYS A 142 5.98 -8.91 5.51
N LEU A 143 6.85 -8.19 6.20
CA LEU A 143 7.71 -8.78 7.23
C LEU A 143 6.95 -9.20 8.50
N LEU A 144 5.70 -8.78 8.70
CA LEU A 144 4.97 -9.07 9.93
C LEU A 144 4.31 -10.45 9.88
N ARG A 145 4.55 -11.23 10.94
CA ARG A 145 3.92 -12.55 11.13
C ARG A 145 2.42 -12.44 11.37
N GLU A 146 1.98 -11.37 12.00
CA GLU A 146 0.57 -11.08 12.29
C GLU A 146 -0.21 -10.61 11.05
N CYS A 147 0.47 -10.41 9.92
CA CYS A 147 -0.14 -10.02 8.66
C CYS A 147 -1.23 -11.02 8.22
N PRO A 148 -2.43 -10.56 7.81
CA PRO A 148 -3.47 -11.44 7.29
C PRO A 148 -3.01 -12.35 6.13
N ALA A 149 -2.05 -11.89 5.31
CA ALA A 149 -1.42 -12.69 4.26
C ALA A 149 -0.71 -13.95 4.79
N ALA A 150 -0.06 -13.86 5.96
CA ALA A 150 0.61 -15.00 6.57
C ALA A 150 -0.39 -16.07 7.04
N ARG A 151 -1.54 -15.65 7.59
CA ARG A 151 -2.62 -16.59 7.97
C ARG A 151 -3.22 -17.31 6.78
N VAL A 152 -3.31 -16.64 5.63
CA VAL A 152 -3.79 -17.30 4.41
C VAL A 152 -2.77 -18.32 3.90
N HIS A 153 -1.48 -18.03 3.99
CA HIS A 153 -0.45 -19.02 3.67
C HIS A 153 -0.58 -20.29 4.54
N GLU A 154 -0.84 -20.13 5.84
CA GLU A 154 -1.12 -21.24 6.76
C GLU A 154 -2.41 -22.03 6.40
N CYS A 155 -3.32 -21.43 5.61
CA CYS A 155 -4.52 -22.10 5.11
C CYS A 155 -4.31 -22.87 3.79
N GLY A 156 -3.08 -22.90 3.26
CA GLY A 156 -2.73 -23.69 2.07
C GLY A 156 -2.74 -22.93 0.74
N LEU A 157 -2.96 -21.61 0.73
CA LEU A 157 -2.99 -20.79 -0.50
C LEU A 157 -1.61 -20.26 -0.95
N GLY A 158 -0.53 -20.76 -0.36
CA GLY A 158 0.82 -20.29 -0.68
C GLY A 158 1.11 -18.89 -0.14
N SER A 159 2.37 -18.46 -0.28
CA SER A 159 2.81 -17.16 0.23
C SER A 159 2.17 -16.05 -0.58
N VAL A 160 1.44 -15.14 0.09
CA VAL A 160 0.76 -14.03 -0.57
C VAL A 160 1.62 -12.77 -0.50
N PRO A 161 2.12 -12.25 -1.63
CA PRO A 161 2.90 -11.02 -1.67
C PRO A 161 2.01 -9.80 -1.47
N ILE A 162 2.64 -8.65 -1.16
CA ILE A 162 2.00 -7.34 -1.24
C ILE A 162 1.59 -7.11 -2.70
N ARG A 163 0.32 -6.77 -2.96
CA ARG A 163 -0.20 -6.68 -4.32
C ARG A 163 0.05 -5.32 -4.95
N PRO A 164 0.18 -5.25 -6.28
CA PRO A 164 0.26 -3.98 -6.99
C PRO A 164 -0.84 -3.00 -6.58
N GLY A 165 -0.45 -1.77 -6.24
CA GLY A 165 -1.33 -0.70 -5.81
C GLY A 165 -1.68 -0.68 -4.32
N GLU A 166 -1.30 -1.69 -3.53
CA GLU A 166 -1.41 -1.64 -2.07
C GLU A 166 -0.34 -0.72 -1.49
N TYR A 167 -0.68 0.02 -0.43
CA TYR A 167 0.27 0.89 0.27
C TYR A 167 1.13 0.09 1.24
N MET A 168 2.43 0.39 1.24
CA MET A 168 3.44 -0.29 2.04
C MET A 168 4.47 0.69 2.58
N LEU A 169 5.04 0.34 3.73
CA LEU A 169 6.29 0.89 4.21
C LEU A 169 7.44 0.12 3.59
N ALA A 170 8.37 0.86 3.02
CA ALA A 170 9.65 0.36 2.55
C ALA A 170 10.73 0.76 3.55
N LEU A 171 11.41 -0.23 4.13
CA LEU A 171 12.52 -0.05 5.08
C LEU A 171 13.83 -0.07 4.29
N ASP A 172 14.57 1.03 4.30
CA ASP A 172 15.78 1.19 3.50
C ASP A 172 17.00 1.50 4.36
N GLU A 173 17.98 0.59 4.32
CA GLU A 173 19.31 0.79 4.92
C GLU A 173 20.36 1.25 3.90
N SER A 174 19.98 1.38 2.62
CA SER A 174 20.94 1.68 1.57
C SER A 174 21.42 3.13 1.67
N VAL A 175 22.75 3.27 1.61
CA VAL A 175 23.44 4.57 1.61
C VAL A 175 24.04 4.90 0.25
N ASP A 176 23.85 4.01 -0.73
CA ASP A 176 24.32 4.23 -2.08
C ASP A 176 23.28 5.06 -2.83
N PRO A 177 23.62 6.27 -3.32
CA PRO A 177 22.71 7.05 -4.16
C PRO A 177 22.33 6.33 -5.47
N ASN A 178 23.07 5.29 -5.85
CA ASN A 178 22.78 4.40 -6.98
C ASN A 178 22.16 3.07 -6.54
N ALA A 179 21.71 2.95 -5.29
CA ALA A 179 20.94 1.81 -4.83
C ALA A 179 19.65 1.70 -5.64
N ASP A 180 19.21 0.47 -5.87
CA ASP A 180 17.95 0.25 -6.55
C ASP A 180 16.78 0.80 -5.72
N PRO A 181 16.04 1.78 -6.22
CA PRO A 181 14.95 2.42 -5.48
C PRO A 181 13.78 1.45 -5.21
N PHE A 182 13.69 0.35 -5.96
CA PHE A 182 12.68 -0.68 -5.80
C PHE A 182 13.12 -1.78 -4.85
N ARG A 183 14.42 -1.93 -4.53
CA ARG A 183 14.94 -2.99 -3.65
C ARG A 183 15.31 -2.43 -2.29
N LYS A 184 14.46 -2.72 -1.32
CA LYS A 184 14.59 -2.26 0.06
C LYS A 184 14.94 -3.42 0.97
N THR A 185 15.43 -3.10 2.17
CA THR A 185 15.72 -4.09 3.19
C THR A 185 14.46 -4.87 3.58
N GLY A 186 13.32 -4.20 3.67
CA GLY A 186 12.09 -4.83 4.12
C GLY A 186 10.86 -4.11 3.63
N TYR A 187 9.73 -4.83 3.60
CA TYR A 187 8.43 -4.25 3.31
C TYR A 187 7.42 -4.63 4.37
N VAL A 188 6.51 -3.71 4.67
CA VAL A 188 5.39 -3.93 5.58
C VAL A 188 4.17 -3.31 4.93
N HIS A 189 3.02 -3.99 4.91
CA HIS A 189 1.79 -3.30 4.51
C HIS A 189 1.56 -2.09 5.43
N LEU A 190 1.13 -0.95 4.88
CA LEU A 190 0.78 0.20 5.69
C LEU A 190 -0.31 -0.19 6.71
N TYR A 191 -1.32 -0.93 6.26
CA TYR A 191 -2.32 -1.58 7.10
C TYR A 191 -1.73 -2.29 8.33
N CYS A 192 -0.70 -3.11 8.14
CA CYS A 192 -0.10 -3.89 9.21
C CYS A 192 0.73 -3.00 10.16
N ALA A 193 1.37 -1.95 9.64
CA ALA A 193 2.07 -0.99 10.49
C ALA A 193 1.10 -0.24 11.41
N GLU A 194 0.00 0.27 10.86
CA GLU A 194 -1.06 0.94 11.62
C GLU A 194 -1.64 0.04 12.72
N ARG A 195 -1.88 -1.22 12.38
CA ARG A 195 -2.56 -2.15 13.28
C ARG A 195 -1.65 -2.78 14.33
N PHE A 196 -0.40 -3.07 13.99
CA PHE A 196 0.47 -3.91 14.83
C PHE A 196 1.69 -3.16 15.38
N LEU A 197 2.18 -2.11 14.72
CA LEU A 197 3.43 -1.44 15.05
C LEU A 197 3.30 -0.10 15.77
N ASP A 198 2.08 0.35 16.08
CA ASP A 198 1.86 1.69 16.63
C ASP A 198 2.46 2.78 15.72
N PHE A 199 1.96 2.80 14.48
CA PHE A 199 2.53 3.63 13.42
C PHE A 199 2.71 5.10 13.76
N PRO A 200 1.79 5.80 14.48
CA PRO A 200 2.04 7.17 14.92
C PRO A 200 3.29 7.31 15.79
N ALA A 201 3.49 6.40 16.76
CA ALA A 201 4.66 6.42 17.62
C ALA A 201 5.95 6.17 16.83
N LEU A 202 5.90 5.33 15.79
CA LEU A 202 7.02 5.19 14.86
C LEU A 202 7.30 6.49 14.12
N CYS A 203 6.29 7.10 13.49
CA CYS A 203 6.45 8.31 12.68
C CYS A 203 6.93 9.54 13.46
N MET A 204 6.70 9.57 14.77
CA MET A 204 7.19 10.65 15.62
C MET A 204 8.68 10.48 15.96
N ASN A 205 9.26 9.28 15.89
CA ASN A 205 10.66 9.12 16.27
C ASN A 205 11.60 9.90 15.33
N ALA A 206 12.51 10.69 15.90
CA ALA A 206 13.44 11.55 15.18
C ALA A 206 14.62 10.78 14.52
N ASP A 207 14.83 9.52 14.89
CA ASP A 207 15.99 8.72 14.46
C ASP A 207 15.84 8.16 13.03
N TYR A 208 14.67 8.29 12.41
CA TYR A 208 14.42 7.82 11.04
C TYR A 208 13.43 8.72 10.29
N ASN A 209 13.61 8.83 8.98
CA ASN A 209 12.75 9.67 8.14
C ASN A 209 11.60 8.85 7.57
N VAL A 210 10.37 9.11 8.02
CA VAL A 210 9.16 8.62 7.36
C VAL A 210 8.68 9.66 6.35
N ALA A 211 8.71 9.33 5.06
CA ALA A 211 8.26 10.24 4.00
C ALA A 211 7.46 9.51 2.91
N PRO A 212 6.54 10.16 2.20
CA PRO A 212 5.97 9.60 0.99
C PRO A 212 7.05 9.47 -0.09
N ALA A 213 6.90 8.46 -0.96
CA ALA A 213 7.79 8.30 -2.10
C ALA A 213 7.66 9.45 -3.10
N VAL A 214 8.80 10.01 -3.50
CA VAL A 214 8.92 11.11 -4.47
C VAL A 214 8.56 10.62 -5.89
N GLU A 215 7.77 11.40 -6.61
CA GLU A 215 7.27 11.05 -7.95
C GLU A 215 8.37 11.08 -9.03
N LEU A 216 9.32 12.01 -8.92
CA LEU A 216 10.33 12.27 -9.92
C LEU A 216 11.60 11.45 -9.66
N MET A 217 11.93 10.59 -10.62
CA MET A 217 13.14 9.78 -10.59
C MET A 217 13.72 9.68 -12.01
N PRO A 218 14.70 10.53 -12.36
CA PRO A 218 15.21 10.64 -13.73
C PRO A 218 15.74 9.32 -14.33
N GLY A 219 16.19 8.40 -13.48
CA GLY A 219 16.67 7.07 -13.89
C GLY A 219 15.58 6.07 -14.31
N GLU A 220 14.30 6.37 -14.07
CA GLU A 220 13.17 5.48 -14.35
C GLU A 220 12.49 5.76 -15.70
N PRO A 221 11.75 4.79 -16.28
CA PRO A 221 10.97 5.02 -17.49
C PRO A 221 10.04 6.24 -17.31
N GLN A 222 10.08 7.16 -18.28
CA GLN A 222 9.33 8.42 -18.25
C GLN A 222 9.70 9.36 -17.08
N GLY A 223 10.83 9.12 -16.40
CA GLY A 223 11.27 9.91 -15.24
C GLY A 223 10.39 9.75 -14.00
N ARG A 224 9.54 8.73 -13.96
CA ARG A 224 8.55 8.52 -12.90
C ARG A 224 8.85 7.29 -12.07
N PHE A 225 8.86 7.46 -10.75
CA PHE A 225 9.00 6.33 -9.84
C PHE A 225 7.67 5.57 -9.73
N ALA A 226 7.62 4.34 -10.27
CA ALA A 226 6.37 3.57 -10.31
C ALA A 226 5.79 3.22 -8.93
N ALA A 227 6.60 3.29 -7.85
CA ALA A 227 6.13 3.10 -6.48
C ALA A 227 5.66 4.41 -5.81
N ALA A 228 5.82 5.56 -6.46
CA ALA A 228 5.35 6.84 -5.93
C ALA A 228 3.83 6.82 -5.70
N LEU A 229 3.41 7.56 -4.67
CA LEU A 229 1.98 7.73 -4.37
C LEU A 229 1.32 8.55 -5.48
N ASP A 230 0.02 8.32 -5.69
CA ASP A 230 -0.80 9.26 -6.45
C ASP A 230 -0.94 10.59 -5.70
N SER A 231 -1.20 11.69 -6.42
CA SER A 231 -1.24 13.04 -5.84
C SER A 231 -2.24 13.18 -4.69
N ALA A 232 -3.41 12.54 -4.80
CA ALA A 232 -4.44 12.54 -3.76
C ALA A 232 -3.96 11.80 -2.50
N ALA A 233 -3.43 10.59 -2.63
CA ALA A 233 -2.86 9.85 -1.51
C ALA A 233 -1.62 10.53 -0.90
N HIS A 234 -0.78 11.16 -1.73
CA HIS A 234 0.38 11.92 -1.28
C HIS A 234 -0.03 13.09 -0.38
N ALA A 235 -1.03 13.87 -0.80
CA ALA A 235 -1.54 14.99 -0.01
C ALA A 235 -2.04 14.55 1.37
N VAL A 236 -2.79 13.44 1.44
CA VAL A 236 -3.27 12.87 2.70
C VAL A 236 -2.11 12.46 3.62
N VAL A 237 -1.07 11.83 3.07
CA VAL A 237 0.11 11.40 3.85
C VAL A 237 0.89 12.61 4.37
N GLU A 238 1.16 13.60 3.53
CA GLU A 238 1.88 14.81 3.92
C GLU A 238 1.14 15.57 5.03
N GLU A 239 -0.18 15.75 4.90
CA GLU A 239 -0.98 16.40 5.93
C GLU A 239 -0.92 15.61 7.24
N TRP A 240 -1.09 14.29 7.18
CA TRP A 240 -1.08 13.42 8.35
C TRP A 240 0.29 13.43 9.07
N LEU A 241 1.39 13.35 8.31
CA LEU A 241 2.74 13.47 8.86
C LEU A 241 3.01 14.87 9.41
N GLY A 242 2.49 15.92 8.77
CA GLY A 242 2.58 17.31 9.24
C GLY A 242 1.90 17.51 10.60
N GLN A 243 0.72 16.90 10.80
CA GLN A 243 0.03 16.93 12.09
C GLN A 243 0.84 16.24 13.20
N LEU A 244 1.44 15.09 12.90
CA LEU A 244 2.32 14.38 13.86
C LEU A 244 3.56 15.21 14.22
N ARG A 245 4.22 15.81 13.23
CA ARG A 245 5.47 16.57 13.43
C ARG A 245 5.25 17.90 14.15
N SER A 246 4.11 18.56 13.94
CA SER A 246 3.81 19.86 14.55
C SER A 246 3.38 19.76 16.02
N GLY A 247 2.69 18.68 16.39
CA GLY A 247 2.12 18.54 17.73
C GLY A 247 2.66 17.39 18.56
N TRP A 248 3.47 16.49 17.98
CA TRP A 248 3.87 15.21 18.60
C TRP A 248 2.67 14.44 19.16
N LYS A 249 1.52 14.57 18.48
CA LYS A 249 0.24 14.02 18.88
C LYS A 249 -0.40 13.37 17.68
N THR A 250 -0.90 12.18 17.90
CA THR A 250 -1.71 11.47 16.92
C THR A 250 -2.95 12.30 16.55
N PRO A 251 -3.34 12.39 15.27
CA PRO A 251 -4.56 13.08 14.86
C PRO A 251 -5.77 12.57 15.65
N ALA A 252 -6.64 13.47 16.12
CA ALA A 252 -7.70 13.13 17.07
C ALA A 252 -8.65 12.03 16.56
N GLU A 253 -8.88 11.97 15.25
CA GLU A 253 -9.73 10.95 14.62
C GLU A 253 -9.03 9.60 14.44
N TYR A 254 -7.71 9.55 14.52
CA TYR A 254 -6.94 8.35 14.22
C TYR A 254 -7.14 7.30 15.31
N PRO A 255 -7.34 6.02 14.96
CA PRO A 255 -7.62 4.99 15.96
C PRO A 255 -6.43 4.73 16.87
N SER A 256 -6.71 4.63 18.17
CA SER A 256 -5.78 4.05 19.13
C SER A 256 -5.48 2.58 18.82
N LYS A 257 -4.36 2.08 19.34
CA LYS A 257 -4.01 0.64 19.29
C LYS A 257 -5.11 -0.27 19.80
N LYS A 258 -5.84 0.16 20.84
CA LYS A 258 -6.99 -0.60 21.39
C LYS A 258 -8.15 -0.63 20.41
N GLN A 259 -8.44 0.48 19.72
CA GLN A 259 -9.49 0.54 18.70
C GLN A 259 -9.16 -0.31 17.47
N PHE A 260 -7.91 -0.34 17.01
CA PHE A 260 -7.47 -1.22 15.92
C PHE A 260 -7.53 -2.72 16.27
N ARG A 261 -7.41 -3.06 17.56
CA ARG A 261 -7.51 -4.45 18.05
C ARG A 261 -8.94 -4.95 18.18
N LYS A 262 -9.93 -4.06 18.30
CA LYS A 262 -11.34 -4.47 18.32
C LYS A 262 -11.70 -5.16 17.00
N LYS A 263 -12.48 -6.24 17.06
CA LYS A 263 -13.12 -6.83 15.87
C LYS A 263 -13.95 -5.73 15.21
N TYR A 264 -13.79 -5.52 13.90
CA TYR A 264 -14.42 -4.42 13.15
C TYR A 264 -13.98 -3.03 13.63
N GLY A 265 -12.76 -2.90 14.12
CA GLY A 265 -12.21 -1.65 14.65
C GLY A 265 -12.32 -0.47 13.67
N ALA A 266 -11.93 0.71 14.15
CA ALA A 266 -12.07 2.01 13.47
C ALA A 266 -11.19 2.19 12.21
N TYR A 267 -11.08 1.16 11.36
CA TYR A 267 -10.27 1.12 10.15
C TYR A 267 -10.63 2.25 9.17
N THR A 268 -11.89 2.68 9.14
CA THR A 268 -12.33 3.85 8.34
C THR A 268 -11.59 5.14 8.69
N HIS A 269 -11.03 5.25 9.88
CA HIS A 269 -10.24 6.41 10.31
C HIS A 269 -8.72 6.19 10.19
N SER A 270 -8.29 5.03 9.69
CA SER A 270 -6.88 4.73 9.40
C SER A 270 -6.35 5.58 8.25
N LEU A 271 -5.03 5.78 8.22
CA LEU A 271 -4.35 6.44 7.12
C LEU A 271 -4.52 5.64 5.82
N THR A 272 -4.39 4.32 5.86
CA THR A 272 -4.58 3.45 4.68
C THR A 272 -5.95 3.66 4.05
N TRP A 273 -7.02 3.71 4.87
CA TRP A 273 -8.37 3.98 4.38
C TRP A 273 -8.48 5.38 3.79
N LYS A 274 -8.00 6.41 4.50
CA LYS A 274 -8.06 7.81 4.04
C LYS A 274 -7.34 8.00 2.70
N MET A 275 -6.19 7.35 2.51
CA MET A 275 -5.45 7.36 1.23
C MET A 275 -6.26 6.72 0.09
N HIS A 276 -6.84 5.54 0.32
CA HIS A 276 -7.67 4.88 -0.70
C HIS A 276 -8.95 5.67 -1.01
N ALA A 277 -9.58 6.26 0.00
CA ALA A 277 -10.76 7.10 -0.15
C ALA A 277 -10.46 8.36 -0.95
N ALA A 278 -9.35 9.06 -0.66
CA ALA A 278 -8.92 10.24 -1.42
C ALA A 278 -8.64 9.89 -2.88
N ARG A 279 -7.92 8.79 -3.13
CA ARG A 279 -7.66 8.30 -4.48
C ARG A 279 -8.95 7.96 -5.23
N LEU A 280 -9.91 7.30 -4.60
CA LEU A 280 -11.20 7.02 -5.23
C LEU A 280 -12.00 8.30 -5.50
N GLY A 281 -11.95 9.26 -4.56
CA GLY A 281 -12.57 10.57 -4.70
C GLY A 281 -12.07 11.34 -5.91
N SER A 282 -10.75 11.29 -6.16
CA SER A 282 -10.10 11.98 -7.29
C SER A 282 -10.28 11.30 -8.65
N MET A 283 -10.85 10.08 -8.70
CA MET A 283 -11.10 9.39 -9.96
C MET A 283 -12.25 10.03 -10.75
N THR A 284 -12.13 9.97 -12.08
CA THR A 284 -13.20 10.33 -12.99
C THR A 284 -14.38 9.37 -12.88
N GLU A 285 -15.57 9.80 -13.28
CA GLU A 285 -16.77 8.95 -13.22
C GLU A 285 -16.63 7.69 -14.08
N GLY A 286 -15.98 7.80 -15.26
CA GLY A 286 -15.71 6.65 -16.12
C GLY A 286 -14.79 5.60 -15.45
N GLU A 287 -13.81 6.04 -14.66
CA GLU A 287 -12.95 5.13 -13.88
C GLU A 287 -13.73 4.48 -12.74
N LYS A 288 -14.56 5.23 -12.01
CA LYS A 288 -15.43 4.71 -10.95
C LYS A 288 -16.38 3.64 -11.50
N ILE A 289 -17.02 3.89 -12.64
CA ILE A 289 -17.88 2.91 -13.32
C ILE A 289 -17.09 1.64 -13.67
N ARG A 290 -15.89 1.77 -14.25
CA ARG A 290 -15.03 0.62 -14.58
C ARG A 290 -14.66 -0.19 -13.34
N LEU A 291 -14.44 0.46 -12.19
CA LEU A 291 -14.18 -0.25 -10.94
C LEU A 291 -15.41 -1.02 -10.48
N LEU A 292 -16.59 -0.39 -10.47
CA LEU A 292 -17.85 -1.04 -10.07
C LEU A 292 -18.18 -2.27 -10.93
N THR A 293 -17.84 -2.24 -12.23
CA THR A 293 -18.05 -3.40 -13.12
C THR A 293 -17.18 -4.62 -12.78
N ARG A 294 -16.12 -4.48 -11.97
CA ARG A 294 -15.23 -5.59 -11.57
C ARG A 294 -15.79 -6.46 -10.44
N GLY A 295 -16.97 -6.12 -9.92
CA GLY A 295 -17.64 -6.89 -8.89
C GLY A 295 -17.45 -6.35 -7.47
N THR A 296 -18.15 -6.97 -6.53
CA THR A 296 -18.30 -6.50 -5.13
C THR A 296 -17.97 -7.61 -4.12
N ASP A 297 -17.16 -8.59 -4.54
CA ASP A 297 -16.86 -9.80 -3.77
C ASP A 297 -15.96 -9.56 -2.54
N GLY A 298 -15.39 -8.36 -2.41
CA GLY A 298 -14.46 -7.97 -1.36
C GLY A 298 -12.99 -8.06 -1.76
N THR A 299 -12.68 -8.57 -2.97
CA THR A 299 -11.30 -8.69 -3.45
C THR A 299 -10.72 -7.41 -4.05
N GLN A 300 -11.61 -6.47 -4.40
CA GLN A 300 -11.28 -5.22 -5.07
C GLN A 300 -10.96 -4.09 -4.09
N VAL A 301 -9.90 -3.33 -4.35
CA VAL A 301 -9.43 -2.25 -3.45
C VAL A 301 -10.48 -1.18 -3.18
N HIS A 302 -11.31 -0.82 -4.16
CA HIS A 302 -12.38 0.15 -3.98
C HIS A 302 -13.54 -0.35 -3.08
N ILE A 303 -13.56 -1.66 -2.79
CA ILE A 303 -14.54 -2.30 -1.93
C ILE A 303 -13.99 -2.43 -0.50
N HIS A 304 -12.78 -2.95 -0.35
CA HIS A 304 -12.16 -3.15 0.97
C HIS A 304 -11.36 -1.94 1.48
N MET A 305 -11.11 -0.93 0.65
CA MET A 305 -10.36 0.30 0.97
C MET A 305 -9.01 0.04 1.68
N GLY A 306 -8.31 -1.03 1.29
CA GLY A 306 -7.05 -1.44 1.91
C GLY A 306 -7.18 -2.34 3.15
N ASP A 307 -8.40 -2.67 3.61
CA ASP A 307 -8.58 -3.59 4.73
C ASP A 307 -8.19 -5.02 4.31
N LEU A 308 -7.02 -5.46 4.80
CA LEU A 308 -6.50 -6.78 4.48
C LEU A 308 -7.35 -7.91 5.09
N GLU A 309 -8.10 -7.67 6.17
CA GLU A 309 -8.99 -8.70 6.73
C GLU A 309 -10.13 -9.01 5.77
N VAL A 310 -10.75 -7.97 5.20
CA VAL A 310 -11.81 -8.12 4.19
C VAL A 310 -11.24 -8.80 2.94
N TYR A 311 -10.11 -8.32 2.45
CA TYR A 311 -9.48 -8.88 1.25
C TYR A 311 -9.18 -10.37 1.40
N HIS A 312 -8.47 -10.75 2.46
CA HIS A 312 -8.08 -12.14 2.67
C HIS A 312 -9.26 -13.03 3.04
N ALA A 313 -10.30 -12.51 3.71
CA ALA A 313 -11.55 -13.23 3.88
C ALA A 313 -12.22 -13.54 2.53
N ALA A 314 -12.32 -12.54 1.64
CA ALA A 314 -12.93 -12.70 0.33
C ALA A 314 -12.15 -13.68 -0.54
N MET A 315 -10.82 -13.64 -0.46
CA MET A 315 -9.97 -14.59 -1.16
C MET A 315 -10.11 -16.01 -0.61
N LEU A 316 -10.20 -16.21 0.71
CA LEU A 316 -10.48 -17.54 1.28
C LEU A 316 -11.84 -18.07 0.84
N ASP A 317 -12.88 -17.22 0.84
CA ASP A 317 -14.23 -17.56 0.37
C ASP A 317 -14.22 -18.03 -1.10
N ARG A 318 -13.39 -17.40 -1.93
CA ARG A 318 -13.30 -17.67 -3.36
C ARG A 318 -12.44 -18.89 -3.69
N GLU A 319 -11.25 -18.99 -3.09
CA GLU A 319 -10.26 -20.01 -3.46
C GLU A 319 -10.43 -21.32 -2.66
N LEU A 320 -11.02 -21.25 -1.46
CA LEU A 320 -11.25 -22.40 -0.57
C LEU A 320 -12.72 -22.44 -0.09
N PRO A 321 -13.71 -22.60 -1.00
CA PRO A 321 -15.12 -22.50 -0.65
C PRO A 321 -15.61 -23.58 0.33
N THR A 322 -14.91 -24.72 0.40
CA THR A 322 -15.21 -25.80 1.36
C THR A 322 -14.72 -25.49 2.77
N ARG A 323 -13.84 -24.49 2.94
CA ARG A 323 -13.33 -24.09 4.24
C ARG A 323 -14.31 -23.13 4.90
N PRO A 324 -14.80 -23.41 6.12
CA PRO A 324 -15.66 -22.48 6.81
C PRO A 324 -14.89 -21.21 7.18
N LEU A 325 -15.43 -20.06 6.77
CA LEU A 325 -14.98 -18.76 7.25
C LEU A 325 -15.31 -18.60 8.74
N SER A 326 -14.39 -18.00 9.49
CA SER A 326 -14.67 -17.60 10.88
C SER A 326 -15.87 -16.64 10.94
N ARG A 327 -16.55 -16.59 12.09
CA ARG A 327 -17.67 -15.66 12.31
C ARG A 327 -17.28 -14.22 11.96
N SER A 328 -16.08 -13.78 12.34
CA SER A 328 -15.59 -12.43 12.01
C SER A 328 -15.42 -12.18 10.52
N GLN A 329 -14.87 -13.15 9.78
CA GLN A 329 -14.70 -13.03 8.33
C GLN A 329 -16.05 -12.97 7.62
N ARG A 330 -17.01 -13.81 8.02
CA ARG A 330 -18.38 -13.77 7.46
C ARG A 330 -19.06 -12.43 7.66
N VAL A 331 -19.00 -11.88 8.88
CA VAL A 331 -19.59 -10.58 9.18
C VAL A 331 -18.91 -9.46 8.39
N LEU A 332 -17.57 -9.43 8.31
CA LEU A 332 -16.83 -8.45 7.52
C LEU A 332 -17.25 -8.47 6.04
N LEU A 333 -17.29 -9.66 5.43
CA LEU A 333 -17.71 -9.81 4.04
C LEU A 333 -19.18 -9.42 3.84
N ALA A 334 -20.06 -9.82 4.76
CA ALA A 334 -21.48 -9.47 4.67
C ALA A 334 -21.69 -7.95 4.77
N GLN A 335 -20.98 -7.27 5.67
CA GLN A 335 -21.04 -5.82 5.84
C GLN A 335 -20.61 -5.11 4.56
N VAL A 336 -19.46 -5.49 4.02
CA VAL A 336 -18.93 -4.91 2.79
C VAL A 336 -19.84 -5.18 1.60
N ARG A 337 -20.32 -6.42 1.42
CA ARG A 337 -21.26 -6.76 0.34
C ARG A 337 -22.56 -5.95 0.43
N ARG A 338 -23.10 -5.74 1.64
CA ARG A 338 -24.31 -4.92 1.86
C ARG A 338 -24.11 -3.46 1.46
N SER A 339 -22.98 -2.84 1.82
CA SER A 339 -22.71 -1.43 1.49
C SER A 339 -22.68 -1.13 -0.02
N PHE A 340 -22.38 -2.13 -0.86
CA PHE A 340 -22.28 -1.95 -2.32
C PHE A 340 -23.46 -2.55 -3.13
N GLN A 341 -24.44 -3.19 -2.48
CA GLN A 341 -25.64 -3.72 -3.14
C GLN A 341 -26.51 -2.65 -3.85
N PRO A 342 -26.76 -1.46 -3.25
CA PRO A 342 -27.59 -0.42 -3.88
C PRO A 342 -26.99 0.11 -5.19
N LEU A 343 -25.67 0.29 -5.22
CA LEU A 343 -24.93 0.81 -6.37
C LEU A 343 -25.03 -0.12 -7.58
N ASN A 344 -24.95 -1.44 -7.36
CA ASN A 344 -25.10 -2.43 -8.41
C ASN A 344 -26.52 -2.45 -9.02
N ARG A 345 -27.57 -2.25 -8.19
CA ARG A 345 -28.95 -2.20 -8.68
C ARG A 345 -29.21 -0.96 -9.53
N HIS A 346 -28.69 0.20 -9.12
CA HIS A 346 -28.84 1.45 -9.88
C HIS A 346 -28.12 1.37 -11.24
N HIS A 347 -26.91 0.82 -11.28
CA HIS A 347 -26.18 0.64 -12.54
C HIS A 347 -26.87 -0.36 -13.49
N LYS A 348 -27.42 -1.48 -12.98
CA LYS A 348 -28.20 -2.42 -13.80
C LYS A 348 -29.45 -1.78 -14.41
N ARG A 349 -30.14 -0.91 -13.65
CA ARG A 349 -31.34 -0.18 -14.13
C ARG A 349 -31.05 0.91 -15.17
N ARG A 350 -29.82 1.44 -15.24
CA ARG A 350 -29.43 2.42 -16.28
C ARG A 350 -29.00 1.77 -17.61
N ARG A 351 -28.77 0.45 -17.60
CA ARG A 351 -28.39 -0.33 -18.79
C ARG A 351 -29.54 -1.12 -19.42
N ALA A 352 -30.58 -1.41 -18.63
CA ALA A 352 -31.87 -1.87 -19.12
C ALA A 352 -32.69 -0.66 -19.55
#